data_AF-A0A6N9JAM7-F1
#
_entry.id   AF-A0A6N9JAM7-F1
#
_cell.length_a   1.000
_cell.length_b   1.000
_cell.length_c   1.000
_cell.angle_alpha   90.00
_cell.angle_beta   90.00
_cell.angle_gamma   90.00
#
_symmetry.space_group_name_H-M   'P 1'
#
loop_
_entity.id
_entity.type
_entity.pdbx_description
1 polymer ?
#
loop_
_entity_poly.entity_id
_entity_poly.type
_entity_poly.pdbx_seq_one_letter_code
_entity_poly.pdbx_strand_id
1 'polypeptide(L)' 'MSDELAYLENEEGEFAIPCQIKLAEDCVQQGEFCEDKESAREWVEDECWIFSGEGYFCVECNEQVLRNIANLSTKKMI' A
#
# COMPACT_ATOMS: atom_id res chain seq x y z
N MET A 1 -5.46 6.28 -20.82
CA MET A 1 -4.70 5.05 -20.54
C MET A 1 -5.33 4.49 -19.29
N SER A 2 -5.69 3.21 -19.27
CA SER A 2 -6.41 2.62 -18.13
C SER A 2 -5.47 2.59 -16.92
N ASP A 3 -5.79 3.34 -15.86
CA ASP A 3 -5.07 3.32 -14.58
C ASP A 3 -5.37 1.97 -13.88
N GLU A 4 -4.84 0.87 -14.42
CA GLU A 4 -5.03 -0.45 -13.84
C GLU A 4 -4.16 -0.59 -12.59
N LEU A 5 -4.84 -0.65 -11.44
CA LEU A 5 -4.27 -1.07 -10.16
C LEU A 5 -3.46 -2.36 -10.34
N ALA A 6 -2.28 -2.42 -9.70
CA ALA A 6 -1.46 -3.61 -9.68
C ALA A 6 -2.07 -4.68 -8.75
N TYR A 7 -2.05 -5.94 -9.20
CA TYR A 7 -2.44 -7.10 -8.41
C TYR A 7 -1.34 -8.16 -8.47
N LEU A 8 -1.20 -8.90 -7.38
CA LEU A 8 -0.48 -10.16 -7.31
C LEU A 8 -1.48 -11.30 -7.51
N GLU A 9 -1.05 -12.38 -8.17
CA GLU A 9 -1.84 -13.59 -8.36
C GLU A 9 -1.02 -14.78 -7.84
N ASN A 10 -1.63 -15.66 -7.03
CA ASN A 10 -0.98 -16.87 -6.50
C ASN A 10 -1.29 -18.11 -7.36
N GLU A 11 -0.74 -19.28 -6.97
CA GLU A 11 -0.97 -20.54 -7.70
C GLU A 11 -2.42 -21.05 -7.62
N GLU A 12 -3.21 -20.55 -6.67
CA GLU A 12 -4.62 -20.88 -6.47
C GLU A 12 -5.55 -19.97 -7.32
N GLY A 13 -4.99 -18.99 -8.03
CA GLY A 13 -5.74 -18.03 -8.84
C GLY A 13 -6.38 -16.90 -8.02
N GLU A 14 -5.95 -16.72 -6.78
CA GLU A 14 -6.40 -15.65 -5.89
C GLU A 14 -5.57 -14.38 -6.10
N PHE A 15 -6.15 -13.23 -5.77
CA PHE A 15 -5.56 -11.92 -5.98
C PHE A 15 -5.27 -11.20 -4.68
N ALA A 16 -4.12 -10.51 -4.61
CA ALA A 16 -3.79 -9.61 -3.51
C ALA A 16 -3.28 -8.28 -4.06
N ILE A 17 -3.45 -7.19 -3.30
CA ILE A 17 -2.89 -5.88 -3.67
C ILE A 17 -1.49 -5.72 -3.04
N PRO A 18 -0.43 -5.45 -3.82
CA PRO A 18 0.89 -5.20 -3.28
C PRO A 18 0.96 -3.82 -2.61
N CYS A 19 1.67 -3.70 -1.50
CA CYS A 19 2.06 -2.39 -0.98
C CYS A 19 3.03 -1.72 -1.96
N GLN A 20 2.64 -0.57 -2.51
CA GLN A 20 3.35 0.07 -3.62
C GLN A 20 4.74 0.59 -3.21
N ILE A 21 4.88 1.14 -2.00
CA ILE A 21 6.08 1.94 -1.63
C ILE A 21 7.08 1.21 -0.75
N LYS A 22 6.66 0.19 0.01
CA LYS A 22 7.52 -0.70 0.83
C LYS A 22 8.61 0.04 1.61
N LEU A 23 8.23 1.14 2.24
CA LEU A 23 9.16 2.08 2.87
C LEU A 23 9.44 1.77 4.33
N ALA A 24 8.43 1.30 5.06
CA ALA A 24 8.56 0.94 6.46
C ALA A 24 9.27 -0.42 6.61
N GLU A 25 10.04 -0.57 7.69
CA GLU A 25 10.74 -1.83 8.00
C GLU A 25 9.74 -2.98 8.28
N ASP A 26 8.62 -2.64 8.91
CA ASP A 26 7.49 -3.51 9.24
C ASP A 26 6.37 -3.49 8.18
N CYS A 27 6.68 -3.06 6.96
CA CYS A 27 5.73 -3.10 5.85
C CYS A 27 5.18 -4.51 5.62
N VAL A 28 3.86 -4.66 5.64
CA VAL A 28 3.12 -5.92 5.40
C VAL A 28 3.28 -6.49 3.98
N GLN A 29 3.95 -5.77 3.08
CA GLN A 29 4.31 -6.14 1.70
C GLN A 29 3.15 -6.28 0.71
N GLN A 30 2.03 -6.89 1.13
CA GLN A 30 0.83 -7.13 0.33
C GLN A 30 -0.39 -7.35 1.25
N GLY A 31 -1.58 -7.17 0.71
CA GLY A 31 -2.82 -7.55 1.38
C GLY A 31 -3.09 -9.05 1.36
N GLU A 32 -4.26 -9.43 1.86
CA GLU A 32 -4.74 -10.80 1.81
C GLU A 32 -5.01 -11.25 0.37
N PHE A 33 -4.79 -12.55 0.10
CA PHE A 33 -5.22 -13.16 -1.16
C PHE A 33 -6.73 -13.43 -1.07
N CYS A 34 -7.46 -12.95 -2.07
CA CYS A 34 -8.92 -13.07 -2.16
C CYS A 34 -9.33 -13.69 -3.49
N GLU A 35 -10.56 -14.21 -3.55
CA GLU A 35 -11.07 -14.94 -4.73
C GLU A 35 -11.11 -14.08 -6.01
N ASP A 36 -11.23 -12.77 -5.88
CA ASP A 36 -11.20 -11.83 -6.99
C ASP A 36 -10.55 -10.49 -6.63
N LYS A 37 -10.33 -9.67 -7.67
CA LYS A 37 -9.71 -8.35 -7.57
C LYS A 37 -10.55 -7.34 -6.80
N GLU A 38 -11.88 -7.46 -6.83
CA GLU A 38 -12.79 -6.56 -6.12
C GLU A 38 -12.68 -6.80 -4.61
N SER A 39 -12.73 -8.06 -4.19
CA SER A 39 -12.54 -8.50 -2.80
C SER A 39 -11.16 -8.12 -2.27
N ALA A 40 -10.10 -8.30 -3.06
CA ALA A 40 -8.74 -7.89 -2.68
C ALA A 40 -8.64 -6.36 -2.47
N ARG A 41 -9.44 -5.59 -3.21
CA ARG A 41 -9.53 -4.14 -3.06
C ARG A 41 -10.34 -3.73 -1.83
N GLU A 42 -11.50 -4.34 -1.60
CA GLU A 42 -12.29 -4.11 -0.41
C GLU A 42 -11.47 -4.39 0.85
N TRP A 43 -10.69 -5.47 0.85
CA TRP A 43 -9.81 -5.82 1.97
C TRP A 43 -8.82 -4.71 2.33
N VAL A 44 -8.09 -4.14 1.34
CA VAL A 44 -7.13 -3.06 1.65
C VAL A 44 -7.83 -1.78 2.06
N GLU A 45 -9.05 -1.53 1.56
CA GLU A 45 -9.87 -0.39 1.98
C GLU A 45 -10.36 -0.54 3.44
N ASP A 46 -10.79 -1.75 3.83
CA ASP A 46 -11.18 -2.09 5.20
C ASP A 46 -9.98 -2.03 6.18
N GLU A 47 -8.80 -2.48 5.74
CA GLU A 47 -7.54 -2.37 6.49
C GLU A 47 -6.93 -0.95 6.44
N CYS A 48 -7.69 0.03 5.95
CA CYS A 48 -7.32 1.45 5.95
C CYS A 48 -6.02 1.77 5.18
N TRP A 49 -5.69 0.99 4.15
CA TRP A 49 -4.57 1.33 3.26
C TRP A 49 -4.86 2.61 2.49
N ILE A 50 -3.81 3.35 2.16
CA ILE A 50 -3.92 4.66 1.52
C ILE A 50 -3.79 4.49 0.00
N PHE A 51 -4.77 5.00 -0.75
CA PHE A 51 -4.68 5.06 -2.21
C PHE A 51 -3.96 6.34 -2.66
N SER A 52 -2.85 6.18 -3.38
CA SER A 52 -2.01 7.28 -3.89
C SER A 52 -2.51 7.90 -5.19
N GLY A 53 -3.47 7.27 -5.87
CA GLY A 53 -3.80 7.50 -7.27
C GLY A 53 -3.11 6.52 -8.23
N GLU A 54 -1.99 5.91 -7.81
CA GLU A 54 -1.21 4.94 -8.61
C GLU A 54 -1.25 3.52 -8.01
N GLY A 55 -1.68 3.40 -6.76
CA GLY A 55 -1.73 2.14 -6.03
C GLY A 55 -2.03 2.35 -4.54
N TYR A 56 -2.14 1.23 -3.81
CA TYR A 56 -2.33 1.27 -2.37
C TYR A 56 -1.01 1.07 -1.62
N PHE A 57 -0.91 1.65 -0.44
CA PHE A 57 0.17 1.37 0.50
C PHE A 57 -0.36 1.28 1.92
N CYS A 58 0.26 0.40 2.71
CA CYS A 58 -0.17 0.10 4.07
C CYS A 58 0.04 1.27 5.03
N VAL A 59 -0.61 1.20 6.18
CA VAL A 59 -0.59 2.24 7.22
C VAL A 59 0.83 2.46 7.76
N GLU A 60 1.63 1.40 7.92
CA GLU A 60 3.02 1.49 8.40
C GLU A 60 3.88 2.31 7.43
N CYS A 61 3.71 2.06 6.13
CA CYS A 61 4.39 2.84 5.11
C CYS A 61 3.93 4.30 5.09
N ASN A 62 2.64 4.57 5.33
CA ASN A 62 2.13 5.93 5.48
C ASN A 62 2.75 6.64 6.69
N GLU A 63 2.82 5.97 7.85
CA GLU A 63 3.49 6.53 9.02
C GLU A 63 4.95 6.88 8.74
N GLN A 64 5.67 6.00 8.04
CA GLN A 64 7.06 6.25 7.69
C GLN A 64 7.21 7.44 6.74
N VAL A 65 6.29 7.62 5.79
CA VAL A 65 6.23 8.83 4.96
C VAL A 65 6.07 10.09 5.82
N LEU A 66 5.11 10.09 6.75
CA LEU A 66 4.86 11.24 7.63
C LEU A 66 6.07 11.54 8.53
N ARG A 67 6.72 10.52 9.10
CA ARG A 67 7.96 10.68 9.87
C ARG A 67 9.08 11.28 9.02
N ASN A 68 9.25 10.83 7.78
CA ASN A 68 10.24 11.38 6.86
C ASN A 68 9.97 12.85 6.54
N ILE A 69 8.70 13.22 6.28
CA ILE A 69 8.28 14.60 6.02
C ILE A 69 8.55 15.50 7.23
N ALA A 70 8.23 15.03 8.45
CA ALA A 70 8.52 15.76 9.68
C ALA A 70 10.03 16.02 9.83
N ASN A 71 10.85 14.99 9.65
CA ASN A 71 12.32 15.09 9.73
C ASN A 71 12.92 16.05 8.70
N LEU A 72 12.38 16.07 7.48
CA LEU A 72 12.79 17.03 6.44
C LEU A 72 12.43 18.47 6.81
N SER A 73 11.28 18.66 7.46
CA SER A 73 10.80 19.98 7.90
C SER A 73 11.66 20.53 9.04
N THR A 74 12.09 19.68 9.99
CA THR A 74 13.02 20.06 11.05
C THR A 74 14.40 20.41 10.50
N LYS A 75 14.90 19.66 9.51
CA LYS A 75 16.21 19.94 8.87
C LYS A 75 16.28 21.29 8.16
N LYS A 76 15.16 21.85 7.72
CA LYS A 76 15.10 23.18 7.07
C LYS A 76 15.14 24.35 8.07
N MET A 77 14.96 24.09 9.36
CA MET A 77 14.95 25.11 10.42
C MET A 77 16.29 25.25 11.17
N ILE A 78 17.35 24.59 10.68
CA ILE A 78 18.72 24.64 11.21
C ILE A 78 19.62 25.23 10.13
#